data_AF-A0A060YDR1-F1
#
_entry.id   AF-A0A060YDR1-F1
#
_cell.length_a   1.000
_cell.length_b   1.000
_cell.length_c   1.000
_cell.angle_alpha   90.00
_cell.angle_beta   90.00
_cell.angle_gamma   90.00
#
_symmetry.space_group_name_H-M   'P 1'
#
loop_
_entity.id
_entity.type
_entity.pdbx_description
1 polymer ?
#
loop_
_entity_poly.entity_id
_entity_poly.type
_entity_poly.pdbx_seq_one_letter_code
_entity_poly.pdbx_strand_id
1 'polypeptide(L)'
;MNKKVYQFHLKTKKLTDVPLTAVQLTAVQNSWEEMFDVPIPWHMVYEIIGKMTPDSKLRIFQFKLLYKILENNRMLYIWGIHPSQLCRFCCEETESLHNLFWYCPHVYFLFHLYLTR
;
A
#
# COMPACT_ATOMS: atom_id res chain seq x y z
N MET A 1 10.22 -4.40 1.22
CA MET A 1 9.62 -5.73 0.99
C MET A 1 10.59 -6.63 0.22
N ASN A 2 10.81 -7.87 0.67
CA ASN A 2 11.78 -8.81 0.07
C ASN A 2 11.18 -9.46 -1.20
N LYS A 3 11.99 -9.60 -2.27
CA LYS A 3 11.56 -10.22 -3.56
C LYS A 3 10.95 -11.62 -3.36
N LYS A 4 11.47 -12.41 -2.42
CA LYS A 4 10.94 -13.75 -2.09
C LYS A 4 9.54 -13.67 -1.47
N VAL A 5 9.30 -12.69 -0.60
CA VAL A 5 7.99 -12.43 0.02
C VAL A 5 6.98 -12.00 -1.03
N TYR A 6 7.36 -11.11 -1.94
CA TYR A 6 6.51 -10.71 -3.06
C TYR A 6 6.16 -11.87 -4.02
N GLN A 7 7.15 -12.69 -4.38
CA GLN A 7 6.93 -13.85 -5.23
C GLN A 7 6.05 -14.92 -4.56
N PHE A 8 6.17 -15.10 -3.25
CA PHE A 8 5.26 -15.95 -2.47
C PHE A 8 3.83 -15.42 -2.55
N HIS A 9 3.62 -14.10 -2.35
CA HIS A 9 2.31 -13.45 -2.45
C HIS A 9 1.65 -13.61 -3.83
N LEU A 10 2.42 -13.44 -4.91
CA LEU A 10 1.92 -13.63 -6.28
C LEU A 10 1.49 -15.07 -6.56
N LYS A 11 2.22 -16.06 -6.01
CA LYS A 11 1.94 -17.48 -6.24
C LYS A 11 0.77 -18.00 -5.42
N THR A 12 0.60 -17.55 -4.19
CA THR A 12 -0.41 -18.13 -3.29
C THR A 12 -1.79 -17.49 -3.41
N LYS A 13 -1.89 -16.23 -3.87
CA LYS A 13 -3.12 -15.41 -3.79
C LYS A 13 -3.76 -15.35 -2.39
N LYS A 14 -3.09 -15.87 -1.36
CA LYS A 14 -3.52 -15.89 0.03
C LYS A 14 -2.74 -14.82 0.77
N LEU A 15 -3.42 -13.72 1.09
CA LEU A 15 -2.90 -12.66 1.95
C LEU A 15 -3.00 -12.97 3.44
N THR A 16 -3.69 -14.05 3.80
CA THR A 16 -3.98 -14.38 5.19
C THR A 16 -2.78 -14.94 5.95
N ASP A 17 -1.73 -15.41 5.25
CA ASP A 17 -0.74 -16.31 5.86
C ASP A 17 0.72 -15.81 5.80
N VAL A 18 0.97 -14.55 5.46
CA VAL A 18 2.26 -13.94 5.82
C VAL A 18 2.03 -13.11 7.08
N PRO A 19 2.27 -13.68 8.28
CA PRO A 19 2.34 -12.86 9.46
C PRO A 19 3.57 -11.99 9.28
N LEU A 20 3.35 -10.71 8.96
CA LEU A 20 4.40 -9.73 9.18
C LEU A 20 4.81 -9.90 10.64
N THR A 21 6.10 -10.11 10.84
CA THR A 21 6.59 -10.24 12.22
C THR A 21 6.26 -8.96 12.96
N ALA A 22 6.07 -9.02 14.28
CA ALA A 22 5.79 -7.81 15.07
C ALA A 22 6.78 -6.67 14.77
N VAL A 23 8.05 -7.02 14.53
CA VAL A 23 9.13 -6.11 14.09
C VAL A 23 8.82 -5.42 12.75
N GLN A 24 8.35 -6.17 11.75
CA GLN A 24 7.99 -5.61 10.44
C GLN A 24 6.75 -4.71 10.53
N LEU A 25 5.80 -5.07 11.39
CA LEU A 25 4.61 -4.26 11.63
C LEU A 25 4.98 -2.92 12.26
N THR A 26 5.81 -2.92 13.31
CA THR A 26 6.30 -1.69 13.95
C THR A 26 7.06 -0.81 12.97
N ALA A 27 7.92 -1.38 12.11
CA ALA A 27 8.64 -0.61 11.10
C ALA A 27 7.70 0.08 10.09
N VAL A 28 6.61 -0.59 9.68
CA VAL A 28 5.61 0.01 8.78
C VAL A 28 4.84 1.13 9.49
N GLN A 29 4.45 0.91 10.75
CA GLN A 29 3.75 1.90 11.57
C GLN A 29 4.60 3.16 11.73
N ASN A 30 5.85 3.02 12.19
CA ASN A 30 6.78 4.15 12.32
C ASN A 30 6.96 4.89 10.99
N SER A 31 7.05 4.18 9.87
CA SER A 31 7.19 4.79 8.55
C SER A 31 5.95 5.58 8.09
N TRP A 32 4.77 5.35 8.66
CA TRP A 32 3.60 6.20 8.45
C TRP A 32 3.60 7.40 9.40
N GLU A 33 3.95 7.19 10.67
CA GLU A 33 4.05 8.28 11.64
C GLU A 33 5.11 9.30 11.24
N GLU A 34 6.29 8.86 10.78
CA GLU A 34 7.33 9.71 10.20
C GLU A 34 6.85 10.46 8.95
N MET A 35 6.01 9.82 8.14
CA MET A 35 5.49 10.43 6.89
C MET A 35 4.48 11.54 7.19
N PHE A 36 3.63 11.35 8.20
CA PHE A 36 2.60 12.31 8.58
C PHE A 36 3.04 13.26 9.69
N ASP A 37 4.21 13.03 10.27
CA ASP A 37 4.76 13.75 11.42
C ASP A 37 3.79 13.81 12.62
N VAL A 38 3.01 12.73 12.82
CA VAL A 38 2.02 12.62 13.89
C VAL A 38 1.94 11.20 14.43
N PRO A 39 1.69 11.02 15.75
CA PRO A 39 1.39 9.72 16.31
C PRO A 39 0.03 9.21 15.81
N ILE A 40 -0.05 7.94 15.44
CA ILE A 40 -1.27 7.36 14.84
C ILE A 40 -1.87 6.35 15.83
N PRO A 41 -3.18 6.42 16.13
CA PRO A 41 -3.84 5.44 16.99
C PRO A 41 -4.08 4.13 16.23
N TRP A 42 -3.02 3.33 16.06
CA TRP A 42 -3.00 2.12 15.22
C TRP A 42 -4.13 1.13 15.50
N HIS A 43 -4.52 0.96 16.78
CA HIS A 43 -5.62 0.08 17.13
C HIS A 43 -6.94 0.49 16.43
N MET A 44 -7.24 1.80 16.41
CA MET A 44 -8.44 2.31 15.76
C MET A 44 -8.35 2.15 14.24
N VAL A 45 -7.16 2.38 13.68
CA VAL A 45 -6.95 2.23 12.23
C VAL A 45 -7.26 0.81 11.77
N TYR A 46 -6.76 -0.20 12.48
CA TYR A 46 -7.06 -1.61 12.15
C TYR A 46 -8.54 -1.95 12.35
N GLU A 47 -9.16 -1.41 13.39
CA GLU A 47 -10.59 -1.60 13.65
C GLU A 47 -11.46 -1.00 12.54
N ILE A 48 -11.13 0.22 12.11
CA ILE A 48 -11.82 0.95 11.04
C ILE A 48 -11.77 0.16 9.73
N ILE A 49 -10.62 -0.41 9.35
CA ILE A 49 -10.52 -1.21 8.12
C ILE A 49 -11.51 -2.39 8.13
N GLY A 50 -11.71 -3.03 9.29
CA GLY A 50 -12.68 -4.11 9.42
C GLY A 50 -14.15 -3.64 9.29
N LYS A 51 -14.44 -2.41 9.74
CA LYS A 51 -15.81 -1.86 9.85
C LYS A 51 -16.23 -1.00 8.65
N MET A 52 -15.29 -0.44 7.90
CA MET A 52 -15.57 0.59 6.89
C MET A 52 -16.38 0.06 5.71
N THR A 53 -16.16 -1.18 5.28
CA THR A 53 -16.81 -1.73 4.10
C THR A 53 -17.09 -3.22 4.25
N PRO A 54 -18.28 -3.71 3.81
CA PRO A 54 -18.58 -5.14 3.72
C PRO A 54 -17.82 -5.82 2.57
N ASP A 55 -17.30 -5.06 1.60
CA ASP A 55 -16.58 -5.58 0.43
C ASP A 55 -15.22 -6.16 0.84
N SER A 56 -15.05 -7.47 0.63
CA SER A 56 -13.82 -8.19 0.97
C SER A 56 -12.62 -7.77 0.12
N LYS A 57 -12.81 -7.41 -1.15
CA LYS A 57 -11.74 -6.93 -2.03
C LYS A 57 -11.25 -5.57 -1.59
N LEU A 58 -12.17 -4.66 -1.22
CA LEU A 58 -11.81 -3.34 -0.73
C LEU A 58 -11.10 -3.41 0.62
N ARG A 59 -11.55 -4.27 1.55
CA ARG A 59 -10.81 -4.54 2.80
C ARG A 59 -9.41 -5.05 2.52
N ILE A 60 -9.25 -6.05 1.64
CA ILE A 60 -7.93 -6.58 1.28
C ILE A 60 -7.03 -5.48 0.70
N PHE A 61 -7.59 -4.61 -0.15
CA PHE A 61 -6.85 -3.48 -0.69
C PHE A 61 -6.38 -2.52 0.41
N GLN A 62 -7.27 -2.14 1.33
CA GLN A 62 -6.94 -1.27 2.48
C GLN A 62 -5.87 -1.90 3.37
N PHE A 63 -5.97 -3.20 3.64
CA PHE A 63 -4.92 -3.95 4.32
C PHE A 63 -3.60 -3.85 3.56
N LYS A 64 -3.57 -4.15 2.25
CA LYS A 64 -2.34 -4.07 1.47
C LYS A 64 -1.72 -2.68 1.47
N LEU A 65 -2.55 -1.64 1.41
CA LEU A 65 -2.12 -0.24 1.45
C LEU A 65 -1.48 0.08 2.79
N LEU A 66 -2.19 -0.18 3.89
CA LEU A 66 -1.73 0.12 5.24
C LEU A 66 -0.40 -0.58 5.55
N TYR A 67 -0.28 -1.83 5.13
CA TYR A 67 0.94 -2.62 5.33
C TYR A 67 2.07 -2.29 4.32
N LYS A 68 1.87 -1.32 3.43
CA LYS A 68 2.80 -0.92 2.36
C LYS A 68 3.26 -2.09 1.47
N ILE A 69 2.40 -3.09 1.28
CA ILE A 69 2.65 -4.29 0.46
C ILE A 69 2.03 -4.19 -0.94
N LEU A 70 1.30 -3.12 -1.25
CA LEU A 70 0.83 -2.85 -2.59
C LEU A 70 2.02 -2.77 -3.56
N GLU A 71 1.98 -3.62 -4.59
CA GLU A 71 2.88 -3.51 -5.73
C GLU A 71 2.84 -2.11 -6.35
N ASN A 72 4.02 -1.53 -6.55
CA ASN A 72 4.21 -0.33 -7.36
C ASN A 72 5.34 -0.58 -8.37
N ASN A 73 5.34 0.19 -9.46
CA ASN A 73 6.30 0.07 -10.55
C ASN A 73 7.74 0.24 -10.07
N ARG A 74 8.01 1.03 -9.02
CA ARG A 74 9.34 1.08 -8.40
C ARG A 74 9.77 -0.28 -7.85
N MET A 75 8.89 -0.96 -7.10
CA MET A 75 9.18 -2.32 -6.61
C MET A 75 9.35 -3.32 -7.76
N LEU A 76 8.47 -3.26 -8.77
CA LEU A 76 8.52 -4.14 -9.93
C LEU A 76 9.78 -3.92 -10.76
N TYR A 77 10.24 -2.68 -10.90
CA TYR A 77 11.48 -2.31 -11.56
C TYR A 77 12.71 -2.85 -10.82
N ILE A 78 12.78 -2.63 -9.50
CA ILE A 78 13.85 -3.18 -8.64
C ILE A 78 13.91 -4.72 -8.75
N TRP A 79 12.78 -5.38 -8.94
CA TRP A 79 12.73 -6.83 -9.10
C TRP A 79 12.99 -7.34 -10.51
N GLY A 80 13.14 -6.45 -11.50
CA GLY A 80 13.34 -6.77 -12.91
C GLY A 80 12.10 -7.34 -13.60
N ILE A 81 10.90 -7.07 -13.07
CA ILE A 81 9.61 -7.53 -13.61
C ILE A 81 9.03 -6.49 -14.57
N HIS A 82 9.21 -5.20 -14.28
CA HIS A 82 8.71 -4.10 -15.10
C HIS A 82 9.88 -3.25 -15.61
N PRO A 83 9.85 -2.78 -16.87
CA PRO A 83 10.99 -2.07 -17.47
C PRO A 83 11.16 -0.63 -16.98
N SER A 84 10.16 -0.06 -16.30
CA SER A 84 10.18 1.32 -15.82
C SER A 84 9.74 1.43 -14.37
N GLN A 85 10.37 2.33 -13.61
CA GLN A 85 9.96 2.69 -12.26
C GLN A 85 8.94 3.85 -12.23
N LEU A 86 8.61 4.45 -13.37
CA LEU A 86 7.71 5.58 -13.46
C LEU A 86 6.28 5.19 -13.07
N CYS A 87 5.53 6.16 -12.55
CA CYS A 87 4.12 6.03 -12.26
C CYS A 87 3.36 5.57 -13.49
N ARG A 88 2.54 4.54 -13.33
CA ARG A 88 1.70 3.97 -14.38
C ARG A 88 0.65 4.93 -14.91
N PHE A 89 0.35 5.98 -14.13
CA PHE A 89 -0.69 6.95 -14.45
C PHE A 89 -0.11 8.24 -15.02
N CYS A 90 0.73 8.97 -14.28
CA CYS A 90 1.29 10.24 -14.77
C CYS A 90 2.55 10.06 -15.62
N CYS A 91 3.25 8.93 -15.54
CA CYS A 91 4.52 8.68 -16.25
C CYS A 91 5.64 9.73 -16.00
N GLU A 92 5.47 10.65 -15.05
CA GLU A 92 6.42 11.74 -14.78
C GLU A 92 7.35 11.40 -13.62
N GLU A 93 6.78 10.86 -12.53
CA GLU A 93 7.49 10.63 -11.28
C GLU A 93 7.66 9.14 -10.99
N THR A 94 8.67 8.78 -10.19
CA THR A 94 8.85 7.38 -9.75
C THR A 94 7.62 6.91 -8.94
N GLU A 95 7.12 5.71 -9.23
CA GLU A 95 5.93 5.19 -8.56
C GLU A 95 6.25 4.74 -7.14
N SER A 96 5.87 5.56 -6.16
CA SER A 96 5.76 5.17 -4.75
C SER A 96 4.29 5.19 -4.33
N LEU A 97 3.93 4.59 -3.19
CA LEU A 97 2.57 4.73 -2.67
C LEU A 97 2.19 6.20 -2.43
N HIS A 98 3.16 7.01 -2.01
CA HIS A 98 2.95 8.42 -1.77
C HIS A 98 2.65 9.16 -3.08
N ASN A 99 3.49 8.96 -4.10
CA ASN A 99 3.24 9.52 -5.43
C ASN A 99 1.90 9.00 -5.99
N LEU A 100 1.64 7.70 -5.87
CA LEU A 100 0.45 7.10 -6.42
C LEU A 100 -0.84 7.68 -5.82
N PHE A 101 -0.94 7.85 -4.50
CA PHE A 101 -2.19 8.24 -3.86
C PHE A 101 -2.31 9.75 -3.55
N TRP A 102 -1.21 10.47 -3.34
CA TRP A 102 -1.24 11.87 -2.93
C TRP A 102 -0.77 12.87 -4.00
N TYR A 103 0.22 12.51 -4.83
CA TYR A 103 0.80 13.47 -5.79
C TYR A 103 0.40 13.23 -7.24
N CYS A 104 0.06 12.00 -7.60
CA CYS A 104 -0.32 11.65 -8.96
C CYS A 104 -1.66 12.31 -9.28
N PRO A 105 -1.71 13.30 -10.19
CA PRO A 105 -2.90 14.12 -10.42
C PRO A 105 -4.11 13.28 -10.85
N HIS A 106 -3.86 12.22 -11.62
CA HIS A 106 -4.89 11.32 -12.10
C HIS A 106 -5.55 10.48 -10.99
N VAL A 107 -4.78 10.06 -9.98
CA VAL A 107 -5.26 9.19 -8.92
C VAL A 107 -5.81 10.00 -7.76
N TYR A 108 -5.17 11.13 -7.44
CA TYR A 108 -5.66 12.11 -6.47
C TYR A 108 -7.12 12.48 -6.79
N PHE A 109 -7.41 12.81 -8.05
CA PHE A 109 -8.77 13.16 -8.48
C PHE A 109 -9.79 12.03 -8.25
N LEU A 110 -9.41 10.78 -8.52
CA LEU A 110 -10.27 9.63 -8.27
C LEU A 110 -10.50 9.40 -6.77
N PHE A 111 -9.45 9.43 -5.96
CA PHE A 111 -9.58 9.19 -4.52
C PHE A 111 -10.44 10.26 -3.83
N HIS A 112 -10.28 11.53 -4.20
CA HIS A 112 -11.11 12.61 -3.68
C HIS A 112 -12.57 12.51 -4.12
N LEU A 113 -12.87 12.07 -5.34
CA LEU A 113 -14.27 11.94 -5.78
C LEU A 113 -15.04 10.80 -5.11
N TYR A 114 -14.35 9.71 -4.75
CA TYR A 114 -15.00 8.50 -4.24
C TYR A 114 -14.98 8.36 -2.71
N LEU A 115 -14.07 9.03 -1.98
CA LEU A 115 -13.94 8.89 -0.52
C LEU A 115 -14.51 10.06 0.30
N THR A 116 -14.87 11.20 -0.31
CA THR A 116 -15.56 12.31 0.38
C THR A 116 -17.06 12.39 0.06
N ARG A 117 -17.70 11.24 -0.21
CA ARG A 117 -19.16 11.12 -0.30
C ARG A 117 -19.70 10.28 0.85
#